data_AF-A0A951UGB6-F1
#
_entry.id   AF-A0A951UGB6-F1
#
_cell.length_a   1.000
_cell.length_b   1.000
_cell.length_c   1.000
_cell.angle_alpha   90.00
_cell.angle_beta   90.00
_cell.angle_gamma   90.00
#
_symmetry.space_group_name_H-M   'P 1'
#
loop_
_entity.id
_entity.type
_entity.pdbx_description
1 polymer ?
#
loop_
_entity_poly.entity_id
_entity_poly.type
_entity_poly.pdbx_seq_one_letter_code
_entity_poly.pdbx_strand_id
1 'polypeptide(L)'
;MLEIDELEIEKVNQIALNAYKPQWRKLLALSSAVIFSIFVFATRFGLKNSWTSSHPLPILMVTIATLIVVYIGSMLILNLITNIWILHHILKRELERKEFNVNPLHPDRCGGLRSLSDYALKTAYLAAVLGMMVSLIVYQFITRGTGQNYWFIYLIIPIDILLSIVCFFGPLLAAHRGMRKAKEELLREIARQFQADYSQIHASLTGDAETLKQGTEKIKNLRAFYSLTDKFPVWPFDIQTFRRFLLTISAHVFLPVIGILQKLIPLLLKK
;
A
#
# COMPACT_ATOMS: atom_id res chain seq x y z
N MET A 1 -15.54 4.33 28.16
CA MET A 1 -16.49 3.96 27.09
C MET A 1 -16.53 5.18 26.20
N LEU A 2 -15.86 5.12 25.04
CA LEU A 2 -15.69 6.28 24.16
C LEU A 2 -17.03 6.56 23.48
N GLU A 3 -17.74 7.61 23.91
CA GLU A 3 -18.67 8.31 23.02
C GLU A 3 -17.82 8.85 21.86
N ILE A 4 -17.68 8.05 20.81
CA ILE A 4 -17.24 8.57 19.53
C ILE A 4 -18.40 9.48 19.12
N ASP A 5 -18.17 10.79 19.16
CA ASP A 5 -19.15 11.82 18.83
C ASP A 5 -19.79 11.47 17.48
N GLU A 6 -21.07 11.05 17.49
CA GLU A 6 -21.80 10.61 16.29
C GLU A 6 -21.73 11.67 15.18
N LEU A 7 -21.63 12.93 15.59
CA LEU A 7 -21.48 14.08 14.70
C LEU A 7 -20.13 14.08 13.96
N GLU A 8 -19.07 13.52 14.54
CA GLU A 8 -17.78 13.35 13.87
C GLU A 8 -17.78 12.20 12.88
N ILE A 9 -18.43 11.08 13.22
CA ILE A 9 -18.65 9.97 12.30
C ILE A 9 -19.42 10.47 11.07
N GLU A 10 -20.47 11.25 11.29
CA GLU A 10 -21.26 11.83 10.20
C GLU A 10 -20.42 12.78 9.33
N LYS A 11 -19.60 13.64 9.93
CA LYS A 11 -18.67 14.51 9.17
C LYS A 11 -17.70 13.71 8.30
N VAL A 12 -17.10 12.64 8.84
CA VAL A 12 -16.18 11.77 8.08
C VAL A 12 -16.92 11.06 6.95
N ASN A 13 -18.12 10.56 7.22
CA ASN A 13 -18.97 9.93 6.20
C ASN A 13 -19.35 10.91 5.09
N GLN A 14 -19.71 12.15 5.41
CA GLN A 14 -20.01 13.18 4.43
C GLN A 14 -18.80 13.52 3.55
N ILE A 15 -17.61 13.65 4.14
CA ILE A 15 -16.35 13.86 3.39
C ILE A 15 -16.11 12.69 2.42
N ALA A 16 -16.25 11.45 2.91
CA ALA A 16 -16.08 10.27 2.09
C ALA A 16 -17.12 10.23 0.95
N LEU A 17 -18.41 10.38 1.25
CA LEU A 17 -19.49 10.37 0.27
C LEU A 17 -19.29 11.43 -0.81
N ASN A 18 -18.91 12.65 -0.43
CA ASN A 18 -18.65 13.74 -1.37
C ASN A 18 -17.44 13.46 -2.28
N ALA A 19 -16.43 12.76 -1.79
CA ALA A 19 -15.30 12.35 -2.61
C ALA A 19 -15.64 11.22 -3.62
N TYR A 20 -16.65 10.39 -3.31
CA TYR A 20 -17.11 9.28 -4.16
C TYR A 20 -18.23 9.63 -5.13
N LYS A 21 -19.04 10.64 -4.81
CA LYS A 21 -20.18 11.11 -5.61
C LYS A 21 -19.89 11.56 -7.05
N PRO A 22 -18.74 12.17 -7.41
CA PRO A 22 -18.61 12.85 -8.68
C PRO A 22 -18.69 11.91 -9.90
N GLN A 23 -19.61 12.19 -10.83
CA GLN A 23 -19.85 11.37 -12.02
C GLN A 23 -18.68 11.39 -13.02
N TRP A 24 -17.85 12.44 -13.00
CA TRP A 24 -16.66 12.56 -13.86
C TRP A 24 -15.70 11.38 -13.70
N ARG A 25 -15.71 10.71 -12.54
CA ARG A 25 -14.88 9.53 -12.28
C ARG A 25 -15.24 8.36 -13.18
N LYS A 26 -16.55 8.07 -13.31
CA LYS A 26 -17.06 7.01 -14.19
C LYS A 26 -16.80 7.35 -15.66
N LEU A 27 -16.99 8.62 -16.02
CA LEU A 27 -16.70 9.11 -17.38
C LEU A 27 -15.21 8.96 -17.72
N LEU A 28 -14.31 9.37 -16.83
CA LEU A 28 -12.88 9.27 -17.04
C LEU A 28 -12.42 7.81 -17.17
N ALA A 29 -12.91 6.91 -16.31
CA ALA A 29 -12.62 5.48 -16.40
C ALA A 29 -13.21 4.82 -17.66
N LEU A 30 -14.38 5.27 -18.11
CA LEU A 30 -14.98 4.78 -19.35
C LEU A 30 -14.20 5.30 -20.57
N SER A 31 -13.82 6.57 -20.59
CA SER A 31 -13.02 7.18 -21.65
C SER A 31 -11.66 6.49 -21.79
N SER A 32 -10.95 6.23 -20.68
CA SER A 32 -9.67 5.50 -20.73
C SER A 32 -9.86 4.08 -21.27
N ALA A 33 -10.90 3.36 -20.83
CA ALA A 33 -11.23 2.03 -21.30
C ALA A 33 -11.54 1.99 -22.80
N VAL A 34 -12.35 2.92 -23.30
CA VAL A 34 -12.70 3.02 -24.73
C VAL A 34 -11.47 3.33 -25.56
N ILE A 35 -10.66 4.32 -25.17
CA ILE A 35 -9.43 4.69 -25.90
C ILE A 35 -8.46 3.50 -25.99
N PHE A 36 -8.22 2.83 -24.86
CA PHE A 36 -7.30 1.70 -24.83
C PHE A 36 -7.82 0.48 -25.60
N SER A 37 -9.13 0.22 -25.55
CA SER A 37 -9.76 -0.84 -26.34
C SER A 37 -9.71 -0.57 -27.84
N ILE A 38 -9.92 0.67 -28.29
CA ILE A 38 -9.75 1.04 -29.70
C ILE A 38 -8.30 0.82 -30.14
N PHE A 39 -7.33 1.20 -29.31
CA PHE A 39 -5.92 0.96 -29.57
C PHE A 39 -5.58 -0.54 -29.67
N VAL A 40 -6.08 -1.36 -28.74
CA VAL A 40 -5.89 -2.82 -28.77
C VAL A 40 -6.57 -3.43 -29.99
N PHE A 41 -7.78 -3.00 -30.34
CA PHE A 41 -8.48 -3.45 -31.54
C PHE A 41 -7.66 -3.17 -32.80
N ALA A 42 -7.17 -1.93 -32.97
CA ALA A 42 -6.37 -1.54 -34.13
C ALA A 42 -5.04 -2.31 -34.22
N THR A 43 -4.34 -2.49 -33.10
CA THR A 43 -3.05 -3.21 -33.08
C THR A 43 -3.20 -4.72 -33.32
N ARG A 44 -4.35 -5.31 -32.98
CA ARG A 44 -4.62 -6.75 -33.17
C ARG A 44 -4.73 -7.16 -34.63
N PHE A 45 -5.20 -6.29 -35.53
CA PHE A 45 -5.20 -6.58 -36.97
C PHE A 45 -3.78 -6.69 -37.55
N GLY A 46 -2.80 -6.01 -36.97
CA GLY A 46 -1.41 -6.05 -37.42
C GLY A 46 -0.59 -7.24 -36.90
N LEU A 47 -1.13 -8.01 -35.95
CA LEU A 47 -0.41 -9.11 -35.31
C LEU A 47 -0.39 -10.36 -36.22
N LYS A 48 0.79 -10.71 -36.75
CA LYS A 48 1.01 -11.99 -37.43
C LYS A 48 1.24 -13.11 -36.41
N ASN A 49 0.83 -14.34 -36.73
CA ASN A 49 1.00 -15.56 -35.91
C ASN A 49 0.27 -15.56 -34.56
N SER A 50 -0.82 -14.80 -34.43
CA SER A 50 -1.69 -14.85 -33.26
C SER A 50 -3.00 -15.57 -33.54
N TRP A 51 -3.42 -16.46 -32.65
CA TRP A 51 -4.78 -17.00 -32.69
C TRP A 51 -5.84 -15.89 -32.49
N THR A 52 -5.46 -14.80 -31.81
CA THR A 52 -6.34 -13.66 -31.57
C THR A 52 -6.56 -12.81 -32.81
N SER A 53 -5.74 -12.95 -33.86
CA SER A 53 -5.86 -12.18 -35.10
C SER A 53 -6.33 -13.02 -36.28
N SER A 54 -6.55 -14.32 -36.10
CA SER A 54 -6.97 -15.24 -37.16
C SER A 54 -8.41 -15.01 -37.63
N HIS A 55 -9.29 -14.53 -36.75
CA HIS A 55 -10.70 -14.26 -37.06
C HIS A 55 -11.22 -13.02 -36.30
N PRO A 56 -12.28 -12.36 -36.79
CA PRO A 56 -12.89 -11.20 -36.12
C PRO A 56 -13.41 -11.50 -34.71
N LEU A 57 -13.92 -12.71 -34.46
CA LEU A 57 -14.49 -13.09 -33.15
C LEU A 57 -13.46 -13.04 -32.00
N PRO A 58 -12.27 -13.69 -32.09
CA PRO A 58 -11.20 -13.51 -31.11
C PRO A 58 -10.78 -12.06 -30.88
N ILE A 59 -10.72 -11.24 -31.94
CA ILE A 59 -10.37 -9.81 -31.82
C ILE A 59 -11.41 -9.08 -30.95
N LEU A 60 -12.70 -9.31 -31.23
CA LEU A 60 -13.79 -8.71 -30.45
C LEU A 60 -13.76 -9.16 -28.98
N MET A 61 -13.56 -10.46 -28.73
CA MET A 61 -13.48 -11.00 -27.36
C MET A 61 -12.34 -10.36 -26.56
N VAL A 62 -11.14 -10.26 -27.15
CA VAL A 62 -9.99 -9.62 -26.50
C VAL A 62 -10.23 -8.12 -26.27
N THR A 63 -10.90 -7.45 -27.22
CA THR A 63 -11.21 -6.02 -27.11
C THR A 63 -12.22 -5.74 -26.00
N ILE A 64 -13.25 -6.57 -25.86
CA ILE A 64 -14.25 -6.50 -24.78
C ILE A 64 -13.58 -6.80 -23.43
N ALA A 65 -12.77 -7.86 -23.35
CA ALA A 65 -12.04 -8.18 -22.13
C ALA A 65 -11.11 -7.02 -21.71
N THR A 66 -10.42 -6.41 -22.68
CA THR A 66 -9.57 -5.23 -22.44
C THR A 66 -10.39 -4.06 -21.91
N LEU A 67 -11.58 -3.81 -22.47
CA LEU A 67 -12.46 -2.73 -22.02
C LEU A 67 -12.81 -2.90 -20.54
N ILE A 68 -13.21 -4.11 -20.17
CA ILE A 68 -13.57 -4.46 -18.78
C ILE A 68 -12.37 -4.28 -17.86
N VAL A 69 -11.21 -4.82 -18.23
CA VAL A 69 -9.99 -4.76 -17.40
C VAL A 69 -9.51 -3.33 -17.22
N VAL A 70 -9.46 -2.52 -18.28
CA VAL A 70 -9.00 -1.12 -18.21
C VAL A 70 -9.99 -0.27 -17.43
N TYR A 71 -11.30 -0.52 -17.56
CA TYR A 71 -12.32 0.16 -16.75
C TYR A 71 -12.14 -0.14 -15.26
N ILE A 72 -12.01 -1.43 -14.90
CA ILE A 72 -11.80 -1.86 -13.51
C ILE A 72 -10.47 -1.29 -12.96
N GLY A 73 -9.39 -1.36 -13.73
CA GLY A 73 -8.09 -0.81 -13.35
C GLY A 73 -8.11 0.71 -13.16
N SER A 74 -8.77 1.44 -14.06
CA SER A 74 -8.95 2.89 -13.94
C SER A 74 -9.77 3.25 -12.71
N MET A 75 -10.85 2.52 -12.44
CA MET A 75 -11.65 2.69 -11.23
C MET A 75 -10.86 2.37 -9.95
N LEU A 76 -10.02 1.33 -9.97
CA LEU A 76 -9.14 0.99 -8.86
C LEU A 76 -8.15 2.13 -8.57
N ILE A 77 -7.50 2.69 -9.61
CA ILE A 77 -6.57 3.81 -9.47
C ILE A 77 -7.29 5.04 -8.89
N LEU A 78 -8.46 5.40 -9.42
CA LEU A 78 -9.25 6.52 -8.91
C LEU A 78 -9.66 6.29 -7.45
N ASN A 79 -10.13 5.09 -7.10
CA ASN A 79 -10.46 4.73 -5.72
C ASN A 79 -9.24 4.84 -4.81
N LEU A 80 -8.08 4.36 -5.25
CA LEU A 80 -6.86 4.44 -4.47
C LEU A 80 -6.45 5.89 -4.21
N ILE A 81 -6.45 6.74 -5.23
CA ILE A 81 -6.15 8.17 -5.09
C ILE A 81 -7.11 8.82 -4.10
N THR A 82 -8.41 8.56 -4.22
CA THR A 82 -9.42 9.07 -3.30
C THR A 82 -9.19 8.57 -1.86
N ASN A 83 -8.90 7.29 -1.67
CA ASN A 83 -8.67 6.71 -0.34
C ASN A 83 -7.41 7.28 0.32
N ILE A 84 -6.32 7.43 -0.44
CA ILE A 84 -5.09 8.07 0.06
C ILE A 84 -5.40 9.51 0.46
N TRP A 85 -6.15 10.25 -0.36
CA TRP A 85 -6.53 11.63 -0.07
C TRP A 85 -7.40 11.75 1.19
N ILE A 86 -8.46 10.93 1.31
CA ILE A 86 -9.33 10.90 2.50
C ILE A 86 -8.52 10.56 3.75
N LEU A 87 -7.71 9.50 3.69
CA LEU A 87 -6.92 9.05 4.83
C LEU A 87 -5.90 10.10 5.26
N HIS A 88 -5.25 10.75 4.29
CA HIS A 88 -4.34 11.87 4.58
C HIS A 88 -5.06 13.02 5.26
N HIS A 89 -6.27 13.36 4.81
CA HIS A 89 -7.07 14.43 5.39
C HIS A 89 -7.51 14.10 6.83
N ILE A 90 -8.03 12.90 7.07
CA ILE A 90 -8.44 12.44 8.41
C ILE A 90 -7.24 12.44 9.34
N LEU A 91 -6.14 11.78 8.97
CA LEU A 91 -4.95 11.69 9.82
C LEU A 91 -4.34 13.04 10.10
N LYS A 92 -4.31 13.96 9.13
CA LYS A 92 -3.84 15.33 9.35
C LYS A 92 -4.68 16.04 10.41
N ARG A 93 -6.01 15.91 10.34
CA ARG A 93 -6.94 16.50 11.31
C ARG A 93 -6.72 15.96 12.72
N GLU A 94 -6.63 14.64 12.88
CA GLU A 94 -6.37 14.00 14.19
C GLU A 94 -5.01 14.38 14.77
N LEU A 95 -4.01 14.57 13.89
CA LEU A 95 -2.66 14.96 14.28
C LEU A 95 -2.54 16.43 14.69
N GLU A 96 -3.40 17.29 14.17
CA GLU A 96 -3.51 18.71 14.56
C GLU A 96 -4.21 18.86 15.91
N ARG A 97 -5.18 17.98 16.22
CA ARG A 97 -5.89 17.93 17.50
C ARG A 97 -5.11 17.28 18.64
N LYS A 98 -3.95 16.67 18.36
CA LYS A 98 -3.16 15.85 19.31
C LYS A 98 -3.92 14.63 19.87
N GLU A 99 -4.99 14.20 19.21
CA GLU A 99 -5.77 13.03 19.62
C GLU A 99 -5.21 11.74 19.01
N PHE A 100 -4.25 11.85 18.08
CA PHE A 100 -3.58 10.71 17.48
C PHE A 100 -2.61 10.03 18.46
N ASN A 101 -3.14 9.12 19.28
CA ASN A 101 -2.38 8.35 20.24
C ASN A 101 -2.05 6.95 19.71
N VAL A 102 -0.76 6.69 19.49
CA VAL A 102 -0.27 5.37 19.09
C VAL A 102 0.18 4.64 20.33
N ASN A 103 -0.42 3.49 20.61
CA ASN A 103 -0.08 2.69 21.79
C ASN A 103 1.04 1.68 21.45
N PRO A 104 2.28 1.86 21.95
CA PRO A 104 3.39 0.94 21.66
C PRO A 104 3.18 -0.47 22.23
N LEU A 105 2.33 -0.59 23.26
CA LEU A 105 1.99 -1.85 23.92
C LEU A 105 0.76 -2.53 23.31
N HIS A 106 0.22 -1.99 22.21
CA HIS A 106 -0.93 -2.60 21.56
C HIS A 106 -0.57 -3.98 20.99
N PRO A 107 -1.40 -5.03 21.21
CA PRO A 107 -1.08 -6.41 20.84
C PRO A 107 -0.90 -6.64 19.33
N ASP A 108 -1.38 -5.71 18.50
CA ASP A 108 -1.28 -5.78 17.03
C ASP A 108 0.09 -5.41 16.46
N ARG A 109 1.04 -4.94 17.30
CA ARG A 109 2.38 -4.46 16.89
C ARG A 109 2.38 -3.30 15.88
N CYS A 110 1.21 -2.74 15.58
CA CYS A 110 0.97 -1.65 14.62
C CYS A 110 0.36 -0.43 15.32
N GLY A 111 0.27 -0.44 16.65
CA GLY A 111 -0.23 0.67 17.45
C GLY A 111 -1.73 0.92 17.29
N GLY A 112 -2.50 -0.12 16.96
CA GLY A 112 -3.94 -0.04 16.70
C GLY A 112 -4.32 0.13 15.23
N LEU A 113 -3.34 0.21 14.32
CA LEU A 113 -3.56 0.48 12.89
C LEU A 113 -3.53 -0.76 12.00
N ARG A 114 -3.69 -1.96 12.57
CA ARG A 114 -3.72 -3.20 11.78
C ARG A 114 -4.79 -3.21 10.69
N SER A 115 -5.97 -2.63 10.95
CA SER A 115 -7.05 -2.54 9.97
C SER A 115 -6.63 -1.80 8.69
N LEU A 116 -5.76 -0.79 8.82
CA LEU A 116 -5.20 -0.06 7.69
C LEU A 116 -4.21 -0.92 6.90
N SER A 117 -3.39 -1.71 7.60
CA SER A 117 -2.48 -2.68 6.97
C SER A 117 -3.23 -3.75 6.18
N ASP A 118 -4.33 -4.27 6.73
CA ASP A 118 -5.19 -5.26 6.08
C ASP A 118 -5.90 -4.67 4.86
N TYR A 119 -6.33 -3.41 4.95
CA TYR A 119 -6.89 -2.66 3.83
C TYR A 119 -5.86 -2.50 2.70
N ALA A 120 -4.65 -2.04 3.00
CA ALA A 120 -3.57 -1.87 2.03
C ALA A 120 -3.15 -3.21 1.37
N LEU A 121 -3.20 -4.30 2.14
CA LEU A 121 -2.93 -5.63 1.61
C LEU A 121 -4.04 -6.10 0.65
N LYS A 122 -5.32 -5.83 0.97
CA LYS A 122 -6.45 -6.16 0.10
C LYS A 122 -6.42 -5.37 -1.21
N THR A 123 -6.05 -4.09 -1.19
CA THR A 123 -5.87 -3.29 -2.41
C THR A 123 -4.71 -3.82 -3.26
N ALA A 124 -3.61 -4.27 -2.64
CA ALA A 124 -2.52 -4.93 -3.34
C ALA A 124 -2.94 -6.28 -3.97
N TYR A 125 -3.81 -7.06 -3.32
CA TYR A 125 -4.37 -8.28 -3.93
C TYR A 125 -5.22 -7.97 -5.16
N LEU A 126 -6.05 -6.91 -5.12
CA LEU A 126 -6.81 -6.47 -6.30
C LEU A 126 -5.88 -6.06 -7.44
N ALA A 127 -4.81 -5.32 -7.14
CA ALA A 127 -3.78 -4.98 -8.13
C ALA A 127 -3.14 -6.24 -8.73
N ALA A 128 -2.87 -7.27 -7.91
CA ALA A 128 -2.28 -8.51 -8.38
C ALA A 128 -3.17 -9.34 -9.30
N VAL A 129 -4.49 -9.29 -9.11
CA VAL A 129 -5.43 -9.93 -10.03
C VAL A 129 -5.34 -9.27 -11.42
N LEU A 130 -5.26 -7.94 -11.46
CA LEU A 130 -5.03 -7.20 -12.72
C LEU A 130 -3.65 -7.52 -13.31
N GLY A 131 -2.63 -7.54 -12.46
CA GLY A 131 -1.26 -7.84 -12.84
C GLY A 131 -1.09 -9.25 -13.39
N MET A 132 -1.82 -10.24 -12.87
CA MET A 132 -1.83 -11.60 -13.42
C MET A 132 -2.37 -11.63 -14.86
N MET A 133 -3.38 -10.80 -15.17
CA MET A 133 -3.90 -10.69 -16.54
C MET A 133 -2.88 -10.05 -17.48
N VAL A 134 -2.21 -9.00 -17.03
CA VAL A 134 -1.09 -8.38 -17.76
C VAL A 134 0.03 -9.40 -17.99
N SER A 135 0.38 -10.15 -16.95
CA SER A 135 1.40 -11.20 -16.93
C SER A 135 1.12 -12.30 -17.98
N LEU A 136 -0.14 -12.74 -18.07
CA LEU A 136 -0.61 -13.69 -19.10
C LEU A 136 -0.47 -13.13 -20.53
N ILE A 137 -0.84 -11.86 -20.73
CA ILE A 137 -0.69 -11.20 -22.03
C ILE A 137 0.79 -11.18 -22.42
N VAL A 138 1.66 -10.68 -21.55
CA VAL A 138 3.10 -10.57 -21.84
C VAL A 138 3.72 -11.96 -22.09
N TYR A 139 3.33 -12.97 -21.33
CA TYR A 139 3.73 -14.36 -21.57
C TYR A 139 3.39 -14.85 -22.98
N GLN A 140 2.18 -14.56 -23.47
CA GLN A 140 1.77 -14.92 -24.84
C GLN A 140 2.60 -14.19 -25.90
N PHE A 141 2.92 -12.91 -25.68
CA PHE A 141 3.81 -12.14 -26.55
C PHE A 141 5.23 -12.73 -26.59
N ILE A 142 5.78 -13.09 -25.42
CA ILE A 142 7.11 -13.72 -25.35
C ILE A 142 7.10 -15.07 -26.06
N THR A 143 6.25 -16.01 -25.67
CA THR A 143 6.31 -17.41 -26.12
C THR A 143 6.01 -17.56 -27.62
N ARG A 144 4.99 -16.89 -28.12
CA ARG A 144 4.59 -16.99 -29.54
C ARG A 144 5.41 -16.11 -30.46
N GLY A 145 6.24 -15.20 -29.93
CA GLY A 145 6.97 -14.22 -30.72
C GLY A 145 6.06 -13.23 -31.47
N THR A 146 4.76 -13.26 -31.19
CA THR A 146 3.80 -12.28 -31.68
C THR A 146 4.25 -10.90 -31.22
N GLY A 147 4.48 -9.96 -32.14
CA GLY A 147 4.74 -8.59 -31.75
C GLY A 147 6.15 -8.29 -31.23
N GLN A 148 7.20 -8.95 -31.76
CA GLN A 148 8.60 -8.59 -31.47
C GLN A 148 8.92 -7.09 -31.65
N ASN A 149 8.16 -6.38 -32.49
CA ASN A 149 8.31 -4.94 -32.73
C ASN A 149 7.66 -4.06 -31.64
N TYR A 150 6.87 -4.61 -30.72
CA TYR A 150 6.15 -3.86 -29.70
C TYR A 150 6.88 -3.85 -28.36
N TRP A 151 8.03 -3.17 -28.32
CA TRP A 151 8.88 -3.06 -27.13
C TRP A 151 8.15 -2.50 -25.90
N PHE A 152 7.16 -1.63 -26.11
CA PHE A 152 6.38 -1.00 -25.04
C PHE A 152 5.56 -2.01 -24.21
N ILE A 153 5.30 -3.22 -24.71
CA ILE A 153 4.57 -4.25 -23.96
C ILE A 153 5.36 -4.68 -22.72
N TYR A 154 6.69 -4.69 -22.81
CA TYR A 154 7.55 -5.00 -21.67
C TYR A 154 7.55 -3.88 -20.62
N LEU A 155 7.21 -2.64 -20.98
CA LEU A 155 7.05 -1.53 -20.02
C LEU A 155 5.80 -1.68 -19.15
N ILE A 156 4.83 -2.49 -19.54
CA ILE A 156 3.59 -2.67 -18.77
C ILE A 156 3.89 -3.37 -17.44
N ILE A 157 4.83 -4.33 -17.41
CA ILE A 157 5.24 -5.04 -16.18
C ILE A 157 5.76 -4.08 -15.09
N PRO A 158 6.78 -3.24 -15.33
CA PRO A 158 7.27 -2.34 -14.30
C PRO A 158 6.22 -1.31 -13.87
N ILE A 159 5.34 -0.87 -14.78
CA ILE A 159 4.22 0.03 -14.44
C ILE A 159 3.24 -0.66 -13.50
N ASP A 160 2.91 -1.93 -13.75
CA ASP A 160 1.99 -2.73 -12.95
C ASP A 160 2.58 -3.07 -11.56
N ILE A 161 3.88 -3.39 -11.49
CA ILE A 161 4.59 -3.53 -10.21
C ILE A 161 4.56 -2.22 -9.43
N LEU A 162 4.85 -1.09 -10.09
CA LEU A 162 4.81 0.22 -9.47
C LEU A 162 3.40 0.54 -8.94
N LEU A 163 2.36 0.20 -9.70
CA LEU A 163 0.97 0.34 -9.25
C LEU A 163 0.71 -0.47 -7.98
N SER A 164 1.16 -1.73 -7.92
CA SER A 164 1.03 -2.58 -6.73
C SER A 164 1.76 -1.99 -5.50
N ILE A 165 2.96 -1.43 -5.71
CA ILE A 165 3.71 -0.70 -4.67
C ILE A 165 2.92 0.51 -4.17
N VAL A 166 2.36 1.33 -5.06
CA VAL A 166 1.54 2.49 -4.69
C VAL A 166 0.26 2.05 -3.98
N CYS A 167 -0.38 0.96 -4.41
CA CYS A 167 -1.58 0.39 -3.77
C CYS A 167 -1.34 0.00 -2.30
N PHE A 168 -0.15 -0.54 -1.99
CA PHE A 168 0.21 -0.95 -0.65
C PHE A 168 0.73 0.23 0.19
N PHE A 169 1.76 0.94 -0.28
CA PHE A 169 2.40 1.99 0.51
C PHE A 169 1.63 3.31 0.55
N GLY A 170 0.84 3.62 -0.49
CA GLY A 170 0.07 4.85 -0.59
C GLY A 170 -0.76 5.18 0.66
N PRO A 171 -1.69 4.29 1.09
CA PRO A 171 -2.46 4.54 2.30
C PRO A 171 -1.58 4.51 3.58
N LEU A 172 -0.57 3.65 3.62
CA LEU A 172 0.29 3.48 4.81
C LEU A 172 1.20 4.69 5.05
N LEU A 173 1.57 5.44 4.02
CA LEU A 173 2.43 6.63 4.13
C LEU A 173 1.81 7.73 5.00
N ALA A 174 0.50 7.92 4.90
CA ALA A 174 -0.19 8.91 5.73
C ALA A 174 -0.12 8.51 7.21
N ALA A 175 -0.38 7.24 7.51
CA ALA A 175 -0.31 6.70 8.86
C ALA A 175 1.11 6.65 9.41
N HIS A 176 2.11 6.33 8.58
CA HIS A 176 3.52 6.35 8.97
C HIS A 176 3.95 7.73 9.50
N ARG A 177 3.53 8.82 8.83
CA ARG A 177 3.81 10.19 9.29
C ARG A 177 3.18 10.47 10.65
N GLY A 178 1.91 10.08 10.83
CA GLY A 178 1.22 10.19 12.12
C GLY A 178 1.95 9.41 13.21
N MET A 179 2.28 8.15 12.97
CA MET A 179 2.96 7.26 13.92
C MET A 179 4.34 7.79 14.31
N ARG A 180 5.10 8.30 13.34
CA ARG A 180 6.41 8.91 13.61
C ARG A 180 6.27 10.11 14.55
N LYS A 181 5.33 11.03 14.29
CA LYS A 181 5.11 12.21 15.15
C LYS A 181 4.63 11.80 16.54
N ALA A 182 3.69 10.86 16.65
CA ALA A 182 3.23 10.34 17.94
C ALA A 182 4.36 9.69 18.75
N LYS A 183 5.22 8.90 18.10
CA LYS A 183 6.41 8.31 18.72
C LYS A 183 7.36 9.39 19.23
N GLU A 184 7.66 10.40 18.41
CA GLU A 184 8.53 11.51 18.81
C GLU A 184 7.96 12.31 19.99
N GLU A 185 6.65 12.54 20.02
CA GLU A 185 5.98 13.23 21.13
C GLU A 185 6.01 12.39 22.42
N LEU A 186 5.75 11.09 22.32
CA LEU A 186 5.84 10.17 23.46
C LEU A 186 7.28 10.08 24.00
N LEU A 187 8.28 9.99 23.14
CA LEU A 187 9.70 9.99 23.56
C LEU A 187 10.10 11.30 24.25
N ARG A 188 9.59 12.45 23.77
CA ARG A 188 9.83 13.75 24.43
C ARG A 188 9.19 13.80 25.81
N GLU A 189 7.99 13.25 25.96
CA GLU A 189 7.30 13.22 27.25
C GLU A 189 8.07 12.35 28.26
N ILE A 190 8.51 11.15 27.83
CA ILE A 190 9.36 10.29 28.66
C ILE A 190 10.67 10.98 29.04
N ALA A 191 11.30 11.70 28.09
CA ALA A 191 12.54 12.42 28.35
C ALA A 191 12.36 13.59 29.34
N ARG A 192 11.24 14.33 29.27
CA ARG A 192 10.90 15.37 30.23
C ARG A 192 10.69 14.80 31.63
N GLN A 193 9.92 13.72 31.73
CA GLN A 193 9.67 13.04 33.00
C GLN A 193 10.98 12.49 33.59
N PHE A 194 11.83 11.91 32.76
CA PHE A 194 13.16 11.43 33.16
C PHE A 194 14.03 12.57 33.70
N GLN A 195 14.07 13.71 33.02
CA GLN A 195 14.85 14.87 33.47
C GLN A 195 14.33 15.44 34.79
N ALA A 196 13.01 15.52 34.96
CA ALA A 196 12.38 15.98 36.20
C ALA A 196 12.73 15.06 37.37
N ASP A 197 12.54 13.74 37.19
CA ASP A 197 12.82 12.74 38.22
C ASP A 197 14.33 12.67 38.54
N TYR A 198 15.19 12.75 37.53
CA TYR A 198 16.65 12.78 37.71
C TYR A 198 17.10 14.00 38.52
N SER A 199 16.57 15.18 38.21
CA SER A 199 16.92 16.42 38.93
C SER A 199 16.45 16.37 40.39
N GLN A 200 15.27 15.80 40.64
CA GLN A 200 14.73 15.59 41.99
C GLN A 200 15.62 14.64 42.80
N ILE A 201 15.99 13.49 42.23
CA ILE A 201 16.86 12.51 42.91
C ILE A 201 18.24 13.09 43.18
N HIS A 202 18.80 13.84 42.23
CA HIS A 202 20.09 14.50 42.39
C HIS A 202 20.06 15.53 43.54
N ALA A 203 18.98 16.29 43.67
CA ALA A 203 18.80 17.21 44.80
C ALA A 203 18.64 16.48 46.16
N SER A 204 18.12 15.24 46.14
CA SER A 204 17.92 14.39 47.31
C SER A 204 19.08 13.43 47.61
N LEU A 205 20.24 13.57 46.95
CA LEU A 205 21.43 12.72 47.18
C LEU A 205 21.96 12.76 48.61
N THR A 206 21.65 13.80 49.38
CA THR A 206 21.95 13.96 50.81
C THR A 206 20.80 13.53 51.74
N GLY A 207 19.70 13.02 51.20
CA GLY A 207 18.48 12.64 51.93
C GLY A 207 18.35 11.15 52.25
N ASP A 208 17.16 10.75 52.71
CA ASP A 208 16.81 9.41 53.18
C ASP A 208 17.02 8.30 52.12
N ALA A 209 17.62 7.18 52.53
CA ALA A 209 18.01 6.07 51.65
C ALA A 209 16.81 5.40 50.95
N GLU A 210 15.64 5.41 51.59
CA GLU A 210 14.38 4.90 51.03
C GLU A 210 13.95 5.70 49.79
N THR A 211 14.04 7.04 49.86
CA THR A 211 13.68 7.94 48.74
C THR A 211 14.62 7.79 47.54
N LEU A 212 15.91 7.56 47.80
CA LEU A 212 16.91 7.32 46.76
C LEU A 212 16.64 6.00 46.01
N LYS A 213 16.25 4.95 46.75
CA LYS A 213 15.91 3.64 46.18
C LYS A 213 14.68 3.73 45.27
N GLN A 214 13.60 4.33 45.75
CA GLN A 214 12.36 4.51 44.97
C GLN A 214 12.60 5.35 43.71
N GLY A 215 13.39 6.43 43.81
CA GLY A 215 13.75 7.25 42.67
C GLY A 215 14.57 6.48 41.62
N THR A 216 15.53 5.67 42.06
CA THR A 216 16.37 4.86 41.17
C THR A 216 15.54 3.81 40.43
N GLU A 217 14.58 3.16 41.09
CA GLU A 217 13.65 2.23 40.45
C GLU A 217 12.76 2.93 39.41
N LYS A 218 12.24 4.12 39.73
CA LYS A 218 11.46 4.93 38.78
C LYS A 218 12.25 5.27 37.52
N ILE A 219 13.51 5.72 37.66
CA ILE A 219 14.43 5.98 36.54
C ILE A 219 14.68 4.73 35.70
N LYS A 220 14.87 3.57 36.35
CA LYS A 220 15.07 2.29 35.67
C LYS A 220 13.85 1.92 34.83
N ASN A 221 12.65 2.09 35.38
CA ASN A 221 11.39 1.84 34.69
C ASN A 221 11.18 2.80 33.51
N LEU A 222 11.47 4.10 33.69
CA LEU A 222 11.40 5.10 32.62
C LEU A 222 12.38 4.79 31.48
N ARG A 223 13.60 4.36 31.80
CA ARG A 223 14.58 3.91 30.80
C ARG A 223 14.09 2.68 30.03
N ALA A 224 13.48 1.72 30.72
CA ALA A 224 12.90 0.55 30.08
C ALA A 224 11.75 0.94 29.13
N PHE A 225 10.87 1.85 29.57
CA PHE A 225 9.76 2.37 28.77
C PHE A 225 10.26 3.19 27.56
N TYR A 226 11.29 4.01 27.73
CA TYR A 226 11.96 4.71 26.64
C TYR A 226 12.49 3.73 25.59
N SER A 227 13.24 2.70 26.02
CA SER A 227 13.82 1.68 25.14
C SER A 227 12.74 0.90 24.37
N LEU A 228 11.61 0.61 25.02
CA LEU A 228 10.47 -0.06 24.39
C LEU A 228 9.83 0.84 23.32
N THR A 229 9.55 2.09 23.67
CA THR A 229 8.97 3.08 22.74
C THR A 229 9.91 3.38 21.57
N ASP A 230 11.22 3.44 21.81
CA ASP A 230 12.22 3.69 20.76
C ASP A 230 12.33 2.52 19.77
N LYS A 231 12.17 1.28 20.23
CA LYS A 231 12.15 0.09 19.35
C LYS A 231 10.83 -0.11 18.61
N PHE A 232 9.77 0.62 19.00
CA PHE A 232 8.45 0.49 18.37
C PHE A 232 8.50 0.89 16.88
N PRO A 233 7.99 0.04 15.97
CA PRO A 233 7.99 0.33 14.54
C PRO A 233 7.03 1.48 14.22
N VAL A 234 7.47 2.38 13.33
CA VAL A 234 6.69 3.52 12.85
C VAL A 234 5.87 3.21 11.60
N TRP A 235 5.98 1.99 11.08
CA TRP A 235 5.20 1.55 9.92
C TRP A 235 3.97 0.79 10.40
N PRO A 236 2.77 1.10 9.88
CA PRO A 236 1.52 0.46 10.26
C PRO A 236 1.36 -0.90 9.55
N PHE A 237 2.37 -1.77 9.63
CA PHE A 237 2.29 -3.15 9.15
C PHE A 237 3.30 -4.03 9.89
N ASP A 238 2.96 -5.31 10.01
CA ASP A 238 3.85 -6.32 10.59
C ASP A 238 4.63 -7.08 9.50
N ILE A 239 5.61 -7.88 9.96
CA ILE A 239 6.43 -8.71 9.06
C ILE A 239 5.59 -9.72 8.26
N GLN A 240 4.47 -10.18 8.82
CA GLN A 240 3.59 -11.13 8.14
C GLN A 240 2.87 -10.48 6.95
N THR A 241 2.34 -9.27 7.14
CA THR A 241 1.70 -8.46 6.10
C THR A 241 2.69 -8.10 5.00
N PHE A 242 3.90 -7.68 5.38
CA PHE A 242 4.96 -7.39 4.40
C PHE A 242 5.34 -8.64 3.58
N ARG A 243 5.47 -9.81 4.21
CA ARG A 243 5.75 -11.06 3.49
C ARG A 243 4.64 -11.43 2.51
N ARG A 244 3.38 -11.26 2.90
CA ARG A 244 2.22 -11.49 2.00
C ARG A 244 2.26 -10.56 0.80
N PHE A 245 2.58 -9.28 1.00
CA PHE A 245 2.75 -8.32 -0.08
C PHE A 245 3.88 -8.70 -1.05
N LEU A 246 5.03 -9.17 -0.56
CA LEU A 246 6.12 -9.64 -1.43
C LEU A 246 5.71 -10.82 -2.31
N LEU A 247 4.95 -11.78 -1.76
CA LEU A 247 4.40 -12.90 -2.53
C LEU A 247 3.43 -12.41 -3.60
N THR A 248 2.61 -11.42 -3.27
CA THR A 248 1.67 -10.78 -4.20
C THR A 248 2.40 -10.13 -5.37
N ILE A 249 3.46 -9.34 -5.14
CA ILE A 249 4.26 -8.74 -6.22
C ILE A 249 4.89 -9.82 -7.10
N SER A 250 5.40 -10.89 -6.49
CA SER A 250 6.08 -11.98 -7.21
C SER A 250 5.16 -12.63 -8.25
N ALA A 251 3.84 -12.67 -7.99
CA ALA A 251 2.86 -13.20 -8.94
C ALA A 251 2.82 -12.44 -10.28
N HIS A 252 3.17 -11.14 -10.29
CA HIS A 252 3.11 -10.30 -11.49
C HIS A 252 4.22 -10.71 -12.48
N VAL A 253 5.37 -11.15 -11.96
CA VAL A 253 6.58 -11.47 -12.73
C VAL A 253 6.66 -12.95 -13.11
N PHE A 254 5.93 -13.80 -12.39
CA PHE A 254 6.01 -15.26 -12.49
C PHE A 254 5.84 -15.78 -13.93
N LEU A 255 4.77 -15.40 -14.63
CA LEU A 255 4.50 -15.91 -15.98
C LEU A 255 5.48 -15.38 -17.05
N PRO A 256 5.83 -14.08 -17.10
CA PRO A 256 6.87 -13.57 -18.00
C PRO A 256 8.20 -14.30 -17.85
N VAL A 257 8.64 -14.57 -16.61
CA VAL A 257 9.89 -15.30 -16.36
C VAL A 257 9.83 -16.72 -16.91
N ILE A 258 8.72 -17.43 -16.71
CA ILE A 258 8.51 -18.76 -17.32
C ILE A 258 8.60 -18.68 -18.84
N GLY A 259 7.97 -17.68 -19.46
CA GLY A 259 8.01 -17.47 -20.91
C GLY A 259 9.43 -17.22 -21.44
N ILE A 260 10.24 -16.46 -20.70
CA ILE A 260 11.64 -16.20 -21.04
C ILE A 260 12.46 -17.50 -20.91
N LEU A 261 12.31 -18.22 -19.80
CA LEU A 261 13.02 -19.48 -19.56
C LEU A 261 12.70 -20.53 -20.65
N GLN A 262 11.43 -20.67 -21.02
CA GLN A 262 11.00 -21.56 -22.11
C GLN A 262 11.69 -21.23 -23.44
N LYS A 263 11.93 -19.95 -23.73
CA LYS A 263 12.67 -19.54 -24.93
C LYS A 263 14.17 -19.76 -24.83
N LEU A 264 14.76 -19.63 -23.63
CA LEU A 264 16.20 -19.76 -23.42
C LEU A 264 16.68 -21.21 -23.36
N ILE A 265 15.90 -22.13 -22.78
CA ILE A 265 16.25 -23.56 -22.66
C ILE A 265 16.70 -24.20 -24.00
N PRO A 266 15.93 -24.11 -25.10
CA PRO A 266 16.34 -24.72 -26.37
C PRO A 266 17.55 -24.02 -27.03
N LEU A 267 17.81 -22.76 -26.68
CA LEU A 267 19.00 -22.02 -27.12
C LEU A 267 20.26 -22.49 -26.39
N LEU A 268 20.14 -22.82 -25.10
CA LEU A 268 21.23 -23.36 -24.29
C LEU A 268 21.55 -24.82 -24.62
N LEU A 269 20.53 -25.63 -24.94
CA LEU A 269 20.69 -27.04 -25.34
C LEU A 269 21.24 -27.25 -26.76
N LYS A 270 21.27 -26.19 -27.59
CA LYS A 270 21.85 -26.20 -28.94
C LYS A 270 23.34 -25.82 -28.98
N LYS A 271 23.92 -25.44 -27.84
CA LYS A 271 25.36 -25.25 -27.66
C LYS A 271 25.97 -26.47 -26.98
#